data_AF-A0A7Y8M722-F1
#
_entry.id   AF-A0A7Y8M722-F1
#
_cell.length_a   1.000
_cell.length_b   1.000
_cell.length_c   1.000
_cell.angle_alpha   90.00
_cell.angle_beta   90.00
_cell.angle_gamma   90.00
#
_symmetry.space_group_name_H-M   'P 1'
#
loop_
_entity.id
_entity.type
_entity.pdbx_description
1 polymer ?
#
loop_
_entity_poly.entity_id
_entity_poly.type
_entity_poly.pdbx_seq_one_letter_code
_entity_poly.pdbx_strand_id
1 'polypeptide(L)'
;MASVTSRQTLLLYLAVLPAPTFIHDPAWLGAGLALAIALAGTGRWRLLKKSLLAILAFNLTASLGVVIVGLWRGALDTGWLLTANLRVLLMAYLGFWCVARVNLLKALQAWPTATLVAALALGQARAFERLIRDFRLAFASRTPCRPRLGDRRHHAAAQAMALLDKAQAQSTEVALAMRSRGAFER
;
A
#
# COMPACT_ATOMS: atom_id res chain seq x y z
N MET A 1 20.45 7.87 20.49
CA MET A 1 19.08 7.30 20.38
C MET A 1 19.21 5.96 19.70
N ALA A 2 18.96 4.86 20.42
CA ALA A 2 19.17 3.51 19.93
C ALA A 2 18.52 3.32 18.56
N SER A 3 19.29 2.85 17.57
CA SER A 3 18.78 2.57 16.23
C SER A 3 17.80 1.41 16.33
N VAL A 4 16.52 1.71 16.52
CA VAL A 4 15.44 0.72 16.50
C VAL A 4 15.57 -0.04 15.18
N THR A 5 15.85 -1.34 15.27
CA THR A 5 16.04 -2.19 14.10
C THR A 5 14.72 -2.23 13.32
N SER A 6 14.76 -2.19 11.98
CA SER A 6 13.54 -2.14 11.15
C SER A 6 12.51 -3.25 11.49
N ARG A 7 12.98 -4.38 12.00
CA ARG A 7 12.15 -5.48 12.52
C ARG A 7 11.37 -5.10 13.79
N GLN A 8 12.01 -4.45 14.75
CA GLN A 8 11.35 -4.01 15.98
C GLN A 8 10.26 -2.98 15.68
N THR A 9 10.52 -2.05 14.75
CA THR A 9 9.50 -1.10 14.27
C THR A 9 8.31 -1.82 13.64
N LEU A 10 8.55 -2.85 12.83
CA LEU A 10 7.48 -3.63 12.21
C LEU A 10 6.65 -4.41 13.25
N LEU A 11 7.30 -5.06 14.22
CA LEU A 11 6.62 -5.78 15.29
C LEU A 11 5.82 -4.84 16.19
N LEU A 12 6.40 -3.68 16.53
CA LEU A 12 5.71 -2.64 17.30
C LEU A 12 4.50 -2.11 16.52
N TYR A 13 4.64 -1.89 15.21
CA TYR A 13 3.52 -1.52 14.36
C TYR A 13 2.42 -2.59 14.35
N LEU A 14 2.76 -3.87 14.18
CA LEU A 14 1.80 -4.97 14.19
C LEU A 14 1.08 -5.09 15.54
N ALA A 15 1.77 -4.82 16.65
CA ALA A 15 1.19 -4.81 17.99
C ALA A 15 0.27 -3.61 18.23
N VAL A 16 0.60 -2.43 17.67
CA VAL A 16 -0.18 -1.19 17.84
C VAL A 16 -1.38 -1.14 16.90
N LEU A 17 -1.31 -1.76 15.72
CA LEU A 17 -2.37 -1.73 14.71
C LEU A 17 -3.77 -2.18 15.20
N PRO A 18 -3.94 -3.19 16.07
CA PRO A 18 -5.26 -3.54 16.61
C PRO A 18 -5.75 -2.61 17.72
N ALA A 19 -4.90 -1.78 18.33
CA ALA A 19 -5.27 -0.91 19.44
C ALA A 19 -6.46 0.04 19.13
N PRO A 20 -6.53 0.69 17.94
CA PRO A 20 -7.67 1.53 17.57
C PRO A 20 -9.02 0.80 17.53
N THR A 21 -9.02 -0.54 17.38
CA THR A 21 -10.24 -1.35 17.36
C THR A 21 -10.84 -1.51 18.75
N PHE A 22 -10.00 -1.51 19.80
CA PHE A 22 -10.45 -1.62 21.18
C PHE A 22 -10.91 -0.29 21.78
N ILE A 23 -10.48 0.84 21.19
CA ILE A 23 -10.85 2.17 21.65
C ILE A 23 -12.20 2.58 21.05
N HIS A 24 -13.16 2.82 21.95
CA HIS A 24 -14.51 3.26 21.60
C HIS A 24 -14.71 4.76 21.83
N ASP A 25 -13.84 5.38 22.63
CA ASP A 25 -13.91 6.81 22.95
C ASP A 25 -13.19 7.66 21.87
N PRO A 26 -13.90 8.61 21.23
CA PRO A 26 -13.31 9.46 20.20
C PRO A 26 -12.15 10.34 20.70
N ALA A 27 -12.13 10.72 21.99
CA ALA A 27 -11.06 11.55 22.54
C ALA A 27 -9.71 10.82 22.53
N TRP A 28 -9.71 9.53 22.91
CA TRP A 28 -8.51 8.69 22.91
C TRP A 28 -8.00 8.39 21.50
N LEU A 29 -8.89 8.20 20.52
CA LEU A 29 -8.52 8.06 19.11
C LEU A 29 -7.89 9.35 18.57
N GLY A 30 -8.42 10.51 18.95
CA GLY A 30 -7.87 11.82 18.59
C GLY A 30 -6.50 12.06 19.19
N ALA A 31 -6.32 11.73 20.48
CA ALA A 31 -5.03 11.80 21.15
C ALA A 31 -3.99 10.87 20.51
N GLY A 32 -4.39 9.64 20.18
CA GLY A 32 -3.54 8.67 19.46
C GLY A 32 -3.10 9.18 18.09
N LEU A 33 -4.02 9.82 17.34
CA LEU A 33 -3.70 10.45 16.06
C LEU A 33 -2.74 11.63 16.23
N ALA A 34 -2.99 12.51 17.20
CA ALA A 34 -2.12 13.65 17.48
C ALA A 34 -0.70 13.21 17.86
N LEU A 35 -0.59 12.18 18.70
CA LEU A 35 0.68 11.58 19.10
C LEU A 35 1.39 10.95 17.90
N ALA A 36 0.68 10.20 17.05
CA ALA A 36 1.26 9.64 15.83
C ALA A 36 1.77 10.72 14.87
N ILE A 37 1.03 11.82 14.72
CA ILE A 37 1.43 12.97 13.89
C ILE A 37 2.68 13.65 14.48
N ALA A 38 2.75 13.80 15.80
CA ALA A 38 3.92 14.37 16.48
C ALA A 38 5.17 13.50 16.27
N LEU A 39 5.04 12.17 16.38
CA LEU A 39 6.13 11.22 16.17
C LEU A 39 6.58 11.09 14.70
N ALA A 40 5.74 11.48 13.73
CA ALA A 40 6.07 11.37 12.31
C ALA A 40 7.14 12.35 11.83
N GLY A 41 7.38 13.46 12.54
CA GLY A 41 8.45 14.43 12.26
C GLY A 41 8.16 15.35 11.07
N THR A 42 9.16 15.61 10.23
CA THR A 42 9.10 16.60 9.12
C THR A 42 8.18 16.19 7.97
N GLY A 43 7.90 14.89 7.81
CA GLY A 43 7.01 14.34 6.78
C GLY A 43 5.52 14.30 7.16
N ARG A 44 5.15 14.77 8.36
CA ARG A 44 3.83 14.53 8.98
C ARG A 44 2.63 14.93 8.10
N TRP A 45 2.71 16.09 7.45
CA TRP A 45 1.63 16.64 6.63
C TRP A 45 1.50 15.96 5.27
N ARG A 46 2.61 15.53 4.68
CA ARG A 46 2.59 14.78 3.42
C ARG A 46 1.97 13.40 3.63
N LEU A 47 2.32 12.74 4.73
CA LEU A 47 1.71 11.47 5.14
C LEU A 47 0.22 11.66 5.41
N LEU A 48 -0.16 12.69 6.16
CA LEU A 48 -1.57 12.97 6.47
C LEU A 48 -2.40 13.20 5.20
N LYS A 49 -1.92 14.02 4.26
CA LYS A 49 -2.60 14.26 2.98
C LYS A 49 -2.74 12.95 2.18
N LYS A 50 -1.71 12.12 2.13
CA LYS A 50 -1.74 10.84 1.42
C LYS A 50 -2.73 9.86 2.06
N SER A 51 -2.72 9.76 3.39
CA SER A 51 -3.68 8.95 4.15
C SER A 51 -5.11 9.42 3.93
N LEU A 52 -5.35 10.72 4.01
CA LEU A 52 -6.67 11.31 3.81
C LEU A 52 -7.17 11.04 2.39
N LEU A 53 -6.37 11.30 1.36
CA LEU A 53 -6.73 11.02 -0.04
C LEU A 53 -7.00 9.52 -0.28
N ALA A 54 -6.23 8.63 0.35
CA ALA A 54 -6.40 7.19 0.20
C ALA A 54 -7.72 6.69 0.80
N ILE A 55 -8.15 7.25 1.94
CA ILE A 55 -9.39 6.84 2.60
C ILE A 55 -10.60 7.65 2.16
N LEU A 56 -10.41 8.79 1.48
CA LEU A 56 -11.48 9.77 1.20
C LEU A 56 -12.68 9.11 0.50
N ALA A 57 -12.44 8.36 -0.57
CA ALA A 57 -13.51 7.72 -1.34
C ALA A 57 -14.30 6.72 -0.48
N PHE A 58 -13.59 5.86 0.25
CA PHE A 58 -14.20 4.89 1.15
C PHE A 58 -14.97 5.58 2.28
N ASN A 59 -14.36 6.57 2.92
CA ASN A 59 -14.90 7.26 4.09
C ASN A 59 -16.13 8.10 3.73
N LEU A 60 -16.12 8.79 2.58
CA LEU A 60 -17.29 9.47 2.03
C LEU A 60 -18.43 8.49 1.76
N THR A 61 -18.13 7.36 1.13
CA THR A 61 -19.16 6.36 0.78
C THR A 61 -19.79 5.76 2.04
N ALA A 62 -18.97 5.36 3.00
CA ALA A 62 -19.43 4.82 4.28
C ALA A 62 -20.20 5.85 5.11
N SER A 63 -19.69 7.09 5.20
CA SER A 63 -20.34 8.17 5.95
C SER A 63 -21.68 8.56 5.32
N LEU A 64 -21.75 8.66 3.98
CA LEU A 64 -23.00 8.94 3.26
C LEU A 64 -24.03 7.84 3.52
N GLY A 65 -23.63 6.56 3.48
CA GLY A 65 -24.53 5.45 3.77
C GLY A 65 -25.15 5.55 5.17
N VAL A 66 -24.34 5.89 6.17
CA VAL A 66 -24.80 6.02 7.56
C VAL A 66 -25.68 7.25 7.74
N VAL A 67 -25.34 8.37 7.10
CA VAL A 67 -26.15 9.59 7.13
C VAL A 67 -27.52 9.34 6.47
N ILE A 68 -27.57 8.68 5.32
CA ILE A 68 -28.83 8.35 4.63
C ILE A 68 -29.71 7.46 5.51
N VAL A 69 -29.14 6.41 6.10
CA VAL A 69 -29.89 5.50 6.99
C VAL A 69 -30.33 6.20 8.28
N GLY A 70 -29.48 7.06 8.84
CA GLY A 70 -29.79 7.82 10.06
C GLY A 70 -30.88 8.88 9.83
N LEU A 71 -30.87 9.54 8.67
CA LEU A 71 -31.95 10.43 8.24
C LEU A 71 -33.27 9.66 8.05
N TRP A 72 -33.20 8.44 7.50
CA TRP A 72 -34.39 7.61 7.31
C TRP A 72 -34.97 7.09 8.63
N ARG A 73 -34.12 6.87 9.64
CA ARG A 73 -34.52 6.48 11.00
C ARG A 73 -34.82 7.65 11.95
N GLY A 74 -34.58 8.89 11.53
CA GLY A 74 -34.76 10.09 12.36
C GLY A 74 -33.76 10.22 13.52
N ALA A 75 -32.70 9.40 13.55
CA ALA A 75 -31.67 9.41 14.59
C ALA A 75 -30.29 9.34 13.95
N LEU A 76 -29.52 10.42 14.08
CA LEU A 76 -28.14 10.51 13.60
C LEU A 76 -27.19 10.32 14.79
N ASP A 77 -26.56 9.15 14.87
CA ASP A 77 -25.48 8.90 15.83
C ASP A 77 -24.17 9.51 15.31
N THR A 78 -24.00 10.80 15.60
CA THR A 78 -22.80 11.57 15.25
C THR A 78 -21.55 11.06 15.98
N GLY A 79 -21.72 10.47 17.18
CA GLY A 79 -20.62 9.92 17.98
C GLY A 79 -20.01 8.68 17.33
N TRP A 80 -20.85 7.78 16.83
CA TRP A 80 -20.39 6.63 16.07
C TRP A 80 -19.69 7.04 14.77
N LEU A 81 -20.26 7.99 14.03
CA LEU A 81 -19.70 8.47 12.76
C LEU A 81 -18.30 9.05 12.95
N LEU A 82 -18.12 9.87 13.99
CA LEU A 82 -16.83 10.46 14.34
C LEU A 82 -15.82 9.37 14.71
N THR A 83 -16.21 8.44 15.58
CA THR A 83 -15.34 7.35 16.06
C THR A 83 -14.88 6.45 14.91
N ALA A 84 -15.79 6.08 14.00
CA ALA A 84 -15.47 5.28 12.82
C ALA A 84 -14.47 5.99 11.89
N ASN A 85 -14.71 7.27 11.60
CA ASN A 85 -13.84 8.05 10.72
C ASN A 85 -12.45 8.27 11.33
N LEU A 86 -12.38 8.57 12.63
CA LEU A 86 -11.12 8.77 13.33
C LEU A 86 -10.31 7.47 13.42
N ARG A 87 -10.99 6.33 13.65
CA ARG A 87 -10.35 5.00 13.67
C ARG A 87 -9.74 4.66 12.31
N VAL A 88 -10.51 4.80 11.23
CA VAL A 88 -10.02 4.52 9.86
C VAL A 88 -8.85 5.43 9.50
N LEU A 89 -8.94 6.73 9.84
CA LEU A 89 -7.86 7.69 9.61
C LEU A 89 -6.59 7.32 10.38
N LEU A 90 -6.72 6.98 11.67
CA LEU A 90 -5.60 6.57 12.52
C LEU A 90 -4.92 5.31 11.97
N MET A 91 -5.68 4.28 11.62
CA MET A 91 -5.14 3.04 11.05
C MET A 91 -4.43 3.30 9.71
N ALA A 92 -5.03 4.10 8.82
CA ALA A 92 -4.41 4.46 7.56
C ALA A 92 -3.12 5.27 7.77
N TYR A 93 -3.13 6.23 8.70
CA TYR A 93 -1.96 7.04 9.04
C TYR A 93 -0.81 6.18 9.59
N LEU A 94 -1.09 5.30 10.55
CA LEU A 94 -0.12 4.36 11.09
C LEU A 94 0.46 3.46 9.99
N GLY A 95 -0.38 2.96 9.08
CA GLY A 95 0.07 2.15 7.95
C GLY A 95 1.04 2.88 7.03
N PHE A 96 0.70 4.09 6.60
CA PHE A 96 1.61 4.89 5.78
C PHE A 96 2.88 5.30 6.53
N TRP A 97 2.79 5.58 7.82
CA TRP A 97 3.94 5.89 8.67
C TRP A 97 4.90 4.69 8.77
N CYS A 98 4.38 3.49 8.97
CA CYS A 98 5.16 2.25 8.99
C CYS A 98 5.87 2.02 7.64
N VAL A 99 5.14 2.08 6.53
CA VAL A 99 5.70 1.89 5.18
C VAL A 99 6.81 2.92 4.87
N ALA A 100 6.67 4.16 5.36
CA ALA A 100 7.67 5.20 5.14
C ALA A 100 8.96 5.01 5.98
N ARG A 101 8.90 4.28 7.09
CA ARG A 101 10.03 4.11 8.03
C ARG A 101 10.67 2.73 7.98
N VAL A 102 9.92 1.70 7.60
CA VAL A 102 10.38 0.31 7.61
C VAL A 102 10.95 -0.08 6.26
N ASN A 103 12.23 -0.46 6.24
CA ASN A 103 12.80 -1.14 5.09
C ASN A 103 12.42 -2.63 5.17
N LEU A 104 11.50 -3.05 4.31
CA LEU A 104 10.96 -4.42 4.30
C LEU A 104 12.06 -5.48 4.16
N LEU A 105 13.05 -5.26 3.28
CA LEU A 105 14.16 -6.21 3.10
C LEU A 105 15.00 -6.35 4.37
N LYS A 106 15.25 -5.25 5.09
CA LYS A 106 15.93 -5.30 6.40
C LYS A 106 15.09 -6.01 7.47
N ALA A 107 13.77 -5.82 7.44
CA ALA A 107 12.86 -6.47 8.38
C ALA A 107 12.78 -8.00 8.17
N LEU A 108 12.91 -8.46 6.93
CA LEU A 108 12.83 -9.88 6.55
C LEU A 108 14.15 -10.65 6.71
N GLN A 109 15.27 -10.00 7.03
CA GLN A 109 16.60 -10.64 7.09
C GLN A 109 16.68 -11.91 7.97
N ALA A 110 15.81 -12.03 8.97
CA ALA A 110 15.72 -13.22 9.81
C ALA A 110 15.22 -14.47 9.06
N TRP A 111 14.53 -14.30 7.93
CA TRP A 111 13.95 -15.34 7.11
C TRP A 111 14.58 -15.32 5.71
N PRO A 112 15.59 -16.17 5.45
CA PRO A 112 16.35 -16.16 4.20
C PRO A 112 15.47 -16.36 2.96
N THR A 113 14.51 -17.28 3.03
CA THR A 113 13.57 -17.59 1.94
C THR A 113 12.66 -16.41 1.63
N ALA A 114 12.08 -15.78 2.65
CA ALA A 114 11.23 -14.61 2.48
C ALA A 114 12.02 -13.41 1.92
N THR A 115 13.26 -13.22 2.39
CA THR A 115 14.15 -12.17 1.87
C THR A 115 14.49 -12.42 0.40
N LEU A 116 14.78 -13.67 0.02
CA LEU A 116 15.05 -14.07 -1.36
C LEU A 116 13.85 -13.76 -2.27
N VAL A 117 12.66 -14.23 -1.89
CA VAL A 117 11.42 -13.99 -2.65
C VAL A 117 11.12 -12.51 -2.77
N ALA A 118 11.22 -11.74 -1.68
CA ALA A 118 11.00 -10.30 -1.70
C ALA A 118 12.01 -9.55 -2.59
N ALA A 119 13.29 -9.95 -2.57
CA ALA A 119 14.32 -9.36 -3.42
C ALA A 119 14.07 -9.66 -4.90
N LEU A 120 13.71 -10.90 -5.25
CA LEU A 120 13.34 -11.27 -6.61
C LEU A 120 12.11 -10.51 -7.08
N ALA A 121 11.04 -10.47 -6.29
CA ALA A 121 9.81 -9.76 -6.62
C ALA A 121 10.07 -8.27 -6.86
N LEU A 122 10.90 -7.62 -6.03
CA LEU A 122 11.27 -6.22 -6.22
C LEU A 122 12.12 -6.00 -7.48
N GLY A 123 13.02 -6.94 -7.80
CA GLY A 123 13.78 -6.94 -9.05
C GLY A 123 12.88 -7.03 -10.28
N GLN A 124 11.94 -7.99 -10.27
CA GLN A 124 10.97 -8.19 -11.36
C GLN A 124 10.02 -7.01 -11.51
N ALA A 125 9.52 -6.44 -10.40
CA ALA A 125 8.67 -5.25 -10.43
C ALA A 125 9.37 -4.08 -11.15
N ARG A 126 10.64 -3.81 -10.84
CA ARG A 126 11.42 -2.77 -11.52
C ARG A 126 11.67 -3.07 -13.00
N ALA A 127 11.87 -4.32 -13.37
CA ALA A 127 12.03 -4.72 -14.76
C ALA A 127 10.72 -4.50 -15.55
N PHE A 128 9.58 -4.90 -14.97
CA PHE A 128 8.26 -4.68 -15.58
C PHE A 128 7.86 -3.21 -15.61
N GLU A 129 8.19 -2.40 -14.60
CA GLU A 129 7.98 -0.95 -14.64
C GLU A 129 8.66 -0.29 -15.85
N ARG A 130 9.90 -0.71 -16.15
CA ARG A 130 10.62 -0.24 -17.35
C ARG A 130 9.91 -0.67 -18.62
N LEU A 131 9.53 -1.94 -18.70
CA LEU A 131 8.84 -2.49 -19.87
C LEU A 131 7.48 -1.83 -20.13
N ILE A 132 6.70 -1.56 -19.07
CA ILE A 132 5.42 -0.82 -19.16
C ILE A 132 5.65 0.59 -19.70
N ARG A 133 6.72 1.26 -19.25
CA ARG A 133 7.09 2.58 -19.77
C ARG A 133 7.43 2.52 -21.25
N ASP A 134 8.14 1.49 -21.69
CA ASP A 134 8.51 1.31 -23.10
C ASP A 134 7.27 1.02 -23.96
N PHE A 135 6.34 0.18 -23.48
CA PHE A 135 5.04 -0.03 -24.14
C PHE A 135 4.25 1.28 -24.28
N ARG A 136 4.23 2.11 -23.24
CA ARG A 136 3.55 3.41 -23.28
C ARG A 136 4.17 4.34 -24.33
N LEU A 137 5.50 4.35 -24.47
CA LEU A 137 6.19 5.13 -25.50
C LEU A 137 5.91 4.59 -26.90
N ALA A 138 5.92 3.26 -27.08
CA ALA A 138 5.60 2.62 -28.35
C ALA A 138 4.14 2.86 -28.78
N PHE A 139 3.21 2.93 -27.83
CA PHE A 139 1.83 3.26 -28.14
C PHE A 139 1.64 4.73 -28.50
N ALA A 140 2.34 5.62 -27.80
CA ALA A 140 2.33 7.04 -28.13
C ALA A 140 2.91 7.32 -29.52
N SER A 141 3.98 6.63 -29.94
CA SER A 141 4.56 6.81 -31.27
C SER A 141 3.70 6.23 -32.40
N ARG A 142 2.95 5.16 -32.13
CA ARG A 142 2.06 4.51 -33.11
C ARG A 142 0.68 5.14 -33.21
N THR A 143 0.34 6.08 -32.32
CA THR A 143 -0.98 6.71 -32.29
C THR A 143 -0.84 8.22 -32.56
N PRO A 144 -0.99 8.67 -33.82
CA PRO A 144 -0.86 10.09 -34.16
C PRO A 144 -2.00 10.96 -33.61
N CYS A 145 -3.16 10.35 -33.31
CA CYS A 145 -4.34 11.02 -32.74
C CYS A 145 -4.55 10.62 -31.27
N ARG A 146 -5.36 11.39 -30.52
CA ARG A 146 -5.71 11.01 -29.14
C ARG A 146 -6.51 9.68 -29.14
N PRO A 147 -6.02 8.61 -28.49
CA PRO A 147 -6.65 7.29 -28.51
C PRO A 147 -7.98 7.31 -27.76
N ARG A 148 -8.98 6.58 -28.29
CA ARG A 148 -10.28 6.41 -27.64
C ARG A 148 -10.14 5.51 -26.40
N LEU A 149 -11.16 5.51 -25.54
CA LEU A 149 -11.15 4.70 -24.32
C LEU A 149 -11.08 3.19 -24.63
N GLY A 150 -11.68 2.75 -25.74
CA GLY A 150 -11.58 1.37 -26.24
C GLY A 150 -10.14 0.98 -26.61
N ASP A 151 -9.45 1.81 -27.39
CA ASP A 151 -8.07 1.57 -27.81
C ASP A 151 -7.14 1.44 -26.61
N ARG A 152 -7.36 2.27 -25.58
CA ARG A 152 -6.61 2.20 -24.31
C ARG A 152 -6.84 0.87 -23.58
N ARG A 153 -8.07 0.35 -23.59
CA ARG A 153 -8.39 -0.95 -22.97
C ARG A 153 -7.75 -2.10 -23.74
N HIS A 154 -7.85 -2.12 -25.07
CA HIS A 154 -7.20 -3.14 -25.89
C HIS A 154 -5.69 -3.11 -25.73
N HIS A 155 -5.09 -1.92 -25.71
CA HIS A 155 -3.67 -1.77 -25.46
C HIS A 155 -3.26 -2.27 -24.06
N ALA A 156 -4.02 -1.95 -23.02
CA ALA A 156 -3.78 -2.45 -21.67
C ALA A 156 -3.89 -3.98 -21.59
N ALA A 157 -4.87 -4.58 -22.28
CA ALA A 157 -5.02 -6.04 -22.36
C ALA A 157 -3.82 -6.68 -23.08
N ALA A 158 -3.39 -6.13 -24.21
CA ALA A 158 -2.22 -6.60 -24.95
C ALA A 158 -0.93 -6.48 -24.12
N GLN A 159 -0.76 -5.38 -23.37
CA GLN A 159 0.34 -5.24 -22.42
C GLN A 159 0.28 -6.31 -21.33
N ALA A 160 -0.88 -6.54 -20.73
CA ALA A 160 -1.03 -7.51 -19.65
C ALA A 160 -0.70 -8.94 -20.11
N MET A 161 -1.18 -9.34 -21.30
CA MET A 161 -0.85 -10.64 -21.90
C MET A 161 0.66 -10.76 -22.16
N ALA A 162 1.27 -9.76 -22.80
CA ALA A 162 2.71 -9.78 -23.08
C ALA A 162 3.57 -9.84 -21.80
N LEU A 163 3.13 -9.18 -20.72
CA LEU A 163 3.80 -9.25 -19.42
C LEU A 163 3.65 -10.62 -18.78
N LEU A 164 2.47 -11.25 -18.87
CA LEU A 164 2.21 -12.56 -18.31
C LEU A 164 3.00 -13.65 -19.04
N ASP A 165 3.00 -13.63 -20.38
CA ASP A 165 3.77 -14.56 -21.21
C ASP A 165 5.26 -14.45 -20.89
N LYS A 166 5.76 -13.20 -20.76
CA LYS A 166 7.14 -12.95 -20.38
C LYS A 166 7.44 -13.44 -18.97
N ALA A 167 6.56 -13.22 -18.00
CA ALA A 167 6.74 -13.70 -16.64
C ALA A 167 6.79 -15.22 -16.57
N GLN A 168 5.90 -15.91 -17.31
CA GLN A 168 5.88 -17.36 -17.39
C GLN A 168 7.15 -17.91 -18.03
N ALA A 169 7.57 -17.36 -19.18
CA ALA A 169 8.79 -17.77 -19.85
C ALA A 169 10.04 -17.54 -18.97
N GLN A 170 10.14 -16.38 -18.31
CA GLN A 170 11.28 -16.04 -17.48
C GLN A 170 11.33 -16.83 -16.16
N SER A 171 10.21 -17.35 -15.66
CA SER A 171 10.17 -18.06 -14.37
C SER A 171 11.14 -19.25 -14.34
N THR A 172 11.15 -20.06 -15.40
CA THR A 172 12.01 -21.23 -15.54
C THR A 172 13.48 -20.82 -15.69
N GLU A 173 13.77 -19.83 -16.51
CA GLU A 173 15.14 -19.32 -16.73
C GLU A 173 15.74 -18.74 -15.44
N VAL A 174 14.96 -17.93 -14.72
CA VAL A 174 15.37 -17.33 -13.45
C VAL A 174 15.58 -18.42 -12.40
N ALA A 175 14.68 -19.40 -12.29
CA ALA A 175 14.84 -20.52 -11.36
C ALA A 175 16.10 -21.34 -11.67
N LEU A 176 16.37 -21.65 -12.93
CA LEU A 176 17.56 -22.39 -13.34
C LEU A 176 18.84 -21.60 -13.07
N ALA A 177 18.86 -20.30 -13.41
CA ALA A 177 20.00 -19.42 -13.16
C ALA A 177 20.27 -19.21 -11.67
N MET A 178 19.24 -19.24 -10.83
CA MET A 178 19.38 -19.19 -9.38
C MET A 178 19.93 -20.50 -8.82
N ARG A 179 19.44 -21.63 -9.35
CA ARG A 179 19.92 -22.96 -8.96
C ARG A 179 21.39 -23.17 -9.31
N SER A 180 21.84 -22.75 -10.49
CA SER A 180 23.26 -22.83 -10.87
C SER A 180 24.18 -21.94 -10.01
N ARG A 181 23.62 -20.93 -9.35
CA ARG A 181 24.32 -20.05 -8.40
C ARG A 181 24.21 -20.51 -6.94
N GLY A 182 23.66 -21.70 -6.69
CA GLY A 182 23.50 -22.25 -5.33
C GLY A 182 22.48 -21.52 -4.45
N ALA A 183 21.53 -20.78 -5.04
CA ALA A 183 20.61 -19.94 -4.29
C ALA A 183 19.60 -20.72 -3.40
N PHE A 184 19.38 -22.01 -3.69
CA PHE A 184 18.45 -22.89 -2.98
C PHE A 184 19.13 -23.87 -2.00
N GLU A 185 20.45 -23.83 -1.88
CA GLU A 185 21.24 -24.77 -1.08
C GLU A 185 21.60 -24.21 0.31
N ARG A 186 20.87 -23.19 0.77
CA ARG A 186 21.05 -22.50 2.06
C ARG A 186 19.91 -22.73 3.02
#